data_AF-A0A5B0VS31-F1
#
_entry.id   AF-A0A5B0VS31-F1
#
_cell.length_a   1.000
_cell.length_b   1.000
_cell.length_c   1.000
_cell.angle_alpha   90.00
_cell.angle_beta   90.00
_cell.angle_gamma   90.00
#
_symmetry.space_group_name_H-M   'P 1'
#
loop_
_entity.id
_entity.type
_entity.pdbx_description
1 polymer ?
#
loop_
_entity_poly.entity_id
_entity_poly.type
_entity_poly.pdbx_seq_one_letter_code
_entity_poly.pdbx_strand_id
1 'polypeptide(L)'
;MRSLLVIMLLLSVITGCSSNPDKQVQIEQGLKFAFSSGDKFILTQACTAQIDYLGADESGNNQLAIVVKKDKPCFPHLDTLINKNVGSQVTISFKGIPIISNTIQTALGPSFRMSIKDTEQAMNIVNALKN
;
A
#
# COMPACT_ATOMS: atom_id res chain seq x y z
N MET A 1 -27.15 -65.38 -11.18
CA MET A 1 -27.21 -63.90 -11.27
C MET A 1 -28.16 -63.36 -10.22
N ARG A 2 -27.67 -62.58 -9.25
CA ARG A 2 -28.22 -61.27 -8.87
C ARG A 2 -27.32 -60.67 -7.79
N SER A 3 -26.68 -59.59 -8.21
CA SER A 3 -25.67 -58.82 -7.50
C SER A 3 -26.31 -58.03 -6.36
N LEU A 4 -25.73 -58.13 -5.16
CA LEU A 4 -25.78 -57.08 -4.15
C LEU A 4 -24.70 -56.06 -4.51
N LEU A 5 -25.07 -54.84 -4.87
CA LEU A 5 -24.12 -53.73 -4.89
C LEU A 5 -24.70 -52.54 -4.13
N VAL A 6 -23.99 -52.28 -3.03
CA VAL A 6 -24.22 -51.27 -2.02
C VAL A 6 -23.96 -49.89 -2.62
N ILE A 7 -24.89 -48.97 -2.33
CA ILE A 7 -24.79 -47.54 -2.61
C ILE A 7 -23.77 -46.94 -1.64
N MET A 8 -22.66 -46.39 -2.15
CA MET A 8 -21.82 -45.46 -1.39
C MET A 8 -21.71 -44.14 -2.16
N LEU A 9 -22.48 -43.16 -1.68
CA LEU A 9 -22.41 -41.75 -2.06
C LEU A 9 -21.07 -41.18 -1.56
N LEU A 10 -20.17 -40.85 -2.49
CA LEU A 10 -19.01 -40.00 -2.23
C LEU A 10 -19.49 -38.55 -2.19
N LEU A 11 -19.72 -38.03 -0.98
CA LEU A 11 -19.87 -36.61 -0.73
C LEU A 11 -18.48 -35.97 -0.75
N SER A 12 -18.15 -35.33 -1.88
CA SER A 12 -16.98 -34.46 -2.00
C SER A 12 -17.16 -33.26 -1.07
N VAL A 13 -16.39 -33.23 0.01
CA VAL A 13 -16.26 -32.05 0.87
C VAL A 13 -15.52 -31.00 0.06
N ILE A 14 -16.25 -29.99 -0.42
CA ILE A 14 -15.67 -28.79 -1.01
C ILE A 14 -15.01 -28.05 0.15
N THR A 15 -13.69 -28.18 0.28
CA THR A 15 -12.89 -27.36 1.19
C THR A 15 -13.10 -25.90 0.78
N GLY A 16 -13.89 -25.19 1.59
CA GLY A 16 -14.12 -23.77 1.43
C GLY A 16 -12.79 -23.03 1.35
N CYS A 17 -12.54 -22.39 0.21
CA CYS A 17 -11.54 -21.34 0.13
C CYS A 17 -12.00 -20.21 1.05
N SER A 18 -11.50 -20.19 2.28
CA SER A 18 -11.62 -19.06 3.18
C SER A 18 -10.73 -17.94 2.63
N SER A 19 -11.24 -17.21 1.64
CA SER A 19 -10.73 -15.88 1.31
C SER A 19 -11.13 -14.97 2.46
N ASN A 20 -10.20 -14.80 3.41
CA ASN A 20 -10.36 -13.98 4.59
C ASN A 20 -10.59 -12.51 4.15
N PRO A 21 -11.83 -11.97 4.24
CA PRO A 21 -12.15 -10.65 3.68
C PRO A 21 -11.37 -9.53 4.37
N ASP A 22 -11.05 -9.71 5.65
CA ASP A 22 -10.35 -8.74 6.48
C ASP A 22 -8.95 -8.40 5.97
N LYS A 23 -8.27 -9.33 5.30
CA LYS A 23 -6.96 -9.06 4.69
C LYS A 23 -7.06 -8.16 3.45
N GLN A 24 -8.14 -8.25 2.67
CA GLN A 24 -8.34 -7.37 1.52
C GLN A 24 -8.68 -5.94 1.96
N VAL A 25 -9.50 -5.78 3.01
CA VAL A 25 -9.90 -4.46 3.52
C VAL A 25 -8.73 -3.66 4.08
N GLN A 26 -7.75 -4.32 4.72
CA GLN A 26 -6.55 -3.62 5.22
C GLN A 26 -5.57 -3.20 4.12
N ILE A 27 -5.55 -3.89 2.98
CA ILE A 27 -4.69 -3.55 1.82
C ILE A 27 -5.13 -2.24 1.14
N GLU A 28 -6.38 -1.80 1.34
CA GLU A 28 -6.93 -0.60 0.70
C GLU A 28 -6.70 0.72 1.46
N GLN A 29 -6.19 0.69 2.70
CA GLN A 29 -6.10 1.89 3.55
C GLN A 29 -4.71 2.56 3.60
N GLY A 30 -3.79 2.20 2.72
CA GLY A 30 -2.42 2.73 2.71
C GLY A 30 -1.96 3.36 1.40
N LEU A 31 -0.85 4.09 1.47
CA LEU A 31 -0.12 4.54 0.28
C LEU A 31 0.68 3.37 -0.28
N LYS A 32 0.29 2.91 -1.46
CA LYS A 32 0.96 1.81 -2.16
C LYS A 32 2.04 2.34 -3.06
N PHE A 33 3.27 1.88 -2.85
CA PHE A 33 4.41 2.09 -3.71
C PHE A 33 4.55 0.85 -4.60
N ALA A 34 4.43 1.03 -5.91
CA ALA A 34 4.64 -0.02 -6.90
C ALA A 34 5.84 0.35 -7.78
N PHE A 35 6.88 -0.46 -7.72
CA PHE A 35 8.12 -0.26 -8.47
C PHE A 35 8.05 -0.99 -9.81
N SER A 36 8.69 -0.44 -10.86
CA SER A 36 8.73 -1.09 -12.17
C SER A 36 9.44 -2.45 -12.18
N SER A 37 10.26 -2.75 -11.16
CA SER A 37 10.86 -4.07 -10.92
C SER A 37 9.85 -5.14 -10.47
N GLY A 38 8.62 -4.74 -10.13
CA GLY A 38 7.58 -5.61 -9.57
C GLY A 38 7.52 -5.60 -8.04
N ASP A 39 8.51 -5.02 -7.36
CA ASP A 39 8.48 -4.83 -5.91
C ASP A 39 7.28 -3.94 -5.50
N LYS A 40 6.78 -4.14 -4.28
CA LYS A 40 5.64 -3.39 -3.73
C LYS A 40 5.82 -3.12 -2.25
N PHE A 41 5.34 -1.97 -1.80
CA PHE A 41 5.25 -1.60 -0.39
C PHE A 41 3.93 -0.87 -0.11
N ILE A 42 3.37 -1.01 1.08
CA ILE A 42 2.18 -0.26 1.50
C ILE A 42 2.51 0.44 2.82
N LEU A 43 2.53 1.78 2.78
CA LEU A 43 2.61 2.59 3.98
C LEU A 43 1.20 2.70 4.58
N THR A 44 1.00 2.08 5.75
CA THR A 44 -0.25 2.12 6.50
C THR A 44 -0.13 3.06 7.71
N GLN A 45 -1.26 3.34 8.38
CA GLN A 45 -1.28 4.04 9.67
C GLN A 45 -0.33 3.41 10.68
N ALA A 46 -0.26 2.07 10.74
CA ALA A 46 0.62 1.35 11.66
C ALA A 46 2.11 1.69 11.47
N CYS A 47 2.52 2.03 10.25
CA CYS A 47 3.88 2.45 9.92
C CYS A 47 4.09 3.97 9.87
N THR A 48 3.03 4.75 10.08
CA THR A 48 3.10 6.21 10.07
C THR A 48 3.31 6.71 11.49
N ALA A 49 4.40 7.44 11.73
CA ALA A 49 4.66 8.11 12.99
C ALA A 49 3.94 9.47 13.05
N GLN A 50 3.92 10.18 11.91
CA GLN A 50 3.27 11.47 11.76
C GLN A 50 2.90 11.70 10.29
N ILE A 51 1.79 12.38 10.06
CA ILE A 51 1.42 12.91 8.74
C ILE A 51 0.73 14.27 8.90
N ASP A 52 1.24 15.27 8.19
CA ASP A 52 0.71 16.63 8.22
C ASP A 52 0.33 17.10 6.81
N TYR A 53 -0.82 17.75 6.72
CA TYR A 53 -1.20 18.56 5.57
C TYR A 53 -0.60 19.95 5.72
N LEU A 54 0.31 20.34 4.82
CA LEU A 54 1.01 21.61 4.88
C LEU A 54 0.33 22.73 4.09
N GLY A 55 -0.77 22.44 3.40
CA GLY A 55 -1.41 23.37 2.46
C GLY A 55 -0.91 23.21 1.02
N ALA A 56 -1.45 24.02 0.12
CA ALA A 56 -1.01 24.09 -1.26
C ALA A 56 0.26 24.95 -1.41
N ASP A 57 1.15 24.54 -2.31
CA ASP A 57 2.30 25.35 -2.75
C ASP A 57 1.88 26.43 -3.77
N GLU A 58 2.83 27.22 -4.24
CA GLU A 58 2.60 28.29 -5.24
C GLU A 58 2.06 27.75 -6.58
N SER A 59 2.27 26.47 -6.87
CA SER A 59 1.74 25.80 -8.06
C SER A 59 0.34 25.21 -7.84
N GLY A 60 -0.24 25.40 -6.65
CA GLY A 60 -1.53 24.84 -6.26
C GLY A 60 -1.49 23.36 -5.87
N ASN A 61 -0.30 22.75 -5.73
CA ASN A 61 -0.21 21.36 -5.31
C ASN A 61 -0.19 21.25 -3.79
N ASN A 62 -1.04 20.38 -3.27
CA ASN A 62 -1.16 20.05 -1.85
C ASN A 62 0.07 19.30 -1.36
N GLN A 63 0.73 19.84 -0.33
CA GLN A 63 1.94 19.26 0.22
C GLN A 63 1.62 18.45 1.48
N LEU A 64 2.06 17.20 1.51
CA LEU A 64 2.02 16.34 2.70
C LEU A 64 3.44 16.14 3.23
N ALA A 65 3.63 16.29 4.54
CA ALA A 65 4.81 15.80 5.23
C ALA A 65 4.49 14.47 5.90
N ILE A 66 5.32 13.46 5.67
CA ILE A 66 5.13 12.11 6.21
C ILE A 66 6.39 11.73 6.99
N VAL A 67 6.20 11.15 8.18
CA VAL A 67 7.25 10.53 8.97
C VAL A 67 6.89 9.07 9.19
N VAL A 68 7.78 8.18 8.76
CA VAL A 68 7.64 6.73 8.90
C VAL A 68 8.30 6.27 10.20
N LYS A 69 7.69 5.31 10.90
CA LYS A 69 8.29 4.68 12.07
C LYS A 69 9.62 4.03 11.69
N LYS A 70 10.62 4.19 12.55
CA LYS A 70 12.00 3.74 12.31
C LYS A 70 12.22 2.24 12.57
N ASP A 71 11.20 1.54 13.03
CA ASP A 71 11.30 0.12 13.38
C ASP A 71 11.28 -0.80 12.16
N LYS A 72 11.75 -2.04 12.37
CA LYS A 72 12.06 -3.00 11.31
C LYS A 72 10.92 -3.30 10.30
N PRO A 73 9.61 -3.29 10.64
CA PRO A 73 8.59 -3.53 9.62
C PRO A 73 8.30 -2.31 8.72
N CYS A 74 8.79 -1.11 9.06
CA CYS A 74 8.39 0.13 8.42
C CYS A 74 9.55 0.76 7.63
N PHE A 75 10.25 1.76 8.18
CA PHE A 75 11.23 2.52 7.40
C PHE A 75 12.37 1.67 6.81
N PRO A 76 13.03 0.75 7.53
CA PRO A 76 14.10 -0.06 6.95
C PRO A 76 13.66 -0.90 5.75
N HIS A 77 12.41 -1.36 5.72
CA HIS A 77 11.87 -2.11 4.58
C HIS A 77 11.63 -1.18 3.38
N LEU A 78 10.99 -0.03 3.60
CA LEU A 78 10.78 0.97 2.56
C LEU A 78 12.12 1.46 1.97
N ASP A 79 13.08 1.78 2.83
CA ASP A 79 14.41 2.25 2.45
C ASP A 79 15.16 1.22 1.59
N THR A 80 15.12 -0.06 1.98
CA THR A 80 15.70 -1.15 1.18
C THR A 80 15.10 -1.19 -0.23
N LEU A 81 13.77 -1.07 -0.34
CA LEU A 81 13.08 -1.10 -1.62
C LEU A 81 13.37 0.13 -2.48
N ILE A 82 13.41 1.32 -1.89
CA ILE A 82 13.76 2.56 -2.61
C ILE A 82 15.19 2.48 -3.13
N ASN A 83 16.16 2.12 -2.29
CA ASN A 83 17.58 2.03 -2.68
C ASN A 83 17.81 1.01 -3.80
N LYS A 84 17.15 -0.15 -3.72
CA LYS A 84 17.21 -1.17 -4.77
C LYS A 84 16.67 -0.67 -6.12
N ASN A 85 15.76 0.30 -6.11
CA ASN A 85 15.04 0.77 -7.29
C ASN A 85 15.40 2.22 -7.71
N VAL A 86 16.51 2.78 -7.23
CA VAL A 86 17.03 4.07 -7.73
C VAL A 86 17.26 3.98 -9.24
N GLY A 87 16.86 5.03 -9.97
CA GLY A 87 16.87 5.07 -11.44
C GLY A 87 15.67 4.38 -12.10
N SER A 88 14.80 3.72 -11.33
CA SER A 88 13.58 3.08 -11.85
C SER A 88 12.31 3.87 -11.53
N GLN A 89 11.22 3.56 -12.23
CA GLN A 89 9.93 4.21 -11.98
C GLN A 89 9.25 3.63 -10.73
N VAL A 90 8.65 4.51 -9.94
CA VAL A 90 7.71 4.17 -8.87
C VAL A 90 6.38 4.86 -9.12
N THR A 91 5.30 4.12 -8.95
CA THR A 91 3.94 4.67 -8.90
C THR A 91 3.43 4.57 -7.48
N ILE A 92 3.04 5.71 -6.91
CA ILE A 92 2.37 5.80 -5.61
C ILE A 92 0.88 5.95 -5.85
N SER A 93 0.08 5.09 -5.23
CA SER A 93 -1.38 5.11 -5.31
C SER A 93 -2.04 5.01 -3.94
N PHE A 94 -3.29 5.50 -3.85
CA PHE A 94 -4.13 5.38 -2.67
C PHE A 94 -5.51 4.89 -3.10
N LYS A 95 -6.03 3.85 -2.44
CA LYS A 95 -7.30 3.18 -2.83
C LYS A 95 -7.36 2.84 -4.33
N GLY A 96 -6.25 2.39 -4.89
CA GLY A 96 -6.13 2.04 -6.31
C GLY A 96 -5.98 3.21 -7.28
N ILE A 97 -6.13 4.46 -6.83
CA ILE A 97 -6.00 5.65 -7.67
C ILE A 97 -4.53 6.11 -7.67
N PRO A 98 -3.84 6.15 -8.82
CA PRO A 98 -2.48 6.69 -8.92
C PRO A 98 -2.43 8.17 -8.55
N ILE A 99 -1.45 8.56 -7.75
CA ILE A 99 -1.24 9.94 -7.28
C ILE A 99 0.03 10.51 -7.91
N ILE A 100 1.12 9.73 -7.86
CA ILE A 100 2.44 10.12 -8.34
C ILE A 100 2.99 8.97 -9.16
N SER A 101 3.61 9.27 -10.31
CA SER A 101 4.42 8.30 -11.05
C SER A 101 5.69 8.98 -11.52
N ASN A 102 6.81 8.64 -10.89
CA ASN A 102 8.09 9.34 -11.07
C ASN A 102 9.26 8.35 -11.07
N THR A 103 10.41 8.78 -11.58
CA THR A 103 11.67 8.04 -11.42
C THR A 103 12.25 8.32 -10.04
N ILE A 104 12.70 7.27 -9.34
CA ILE A 104 13.39 7.41 -8.06
C ILE A 104 14.77 7.97 -8.32
N GLN A 105 15.02 9.21 -7.93
CA GLN A 105 16.31 9.87 -8.12
C GLN A 105 17.27 9.62 -6.96
N THR A 106 16.74 9.48 -5.74
CA THR A 106 17.53 9.37 -4.51
C THR A 106 16.82 8.50 -3.48
N ALA A 107 17.57 8.05 -2.47
CA ALA A 107 17.01 7.40 -1.30
C ALA A 107 16.07 8.35 -0.53
N LEU A 108 15.07 7.79 0.14
CA LEU A 108 14.18 8.55 1.02
C LEU A 108 14.64 8.40 2.46
N GLY A 109 14.71 9.53 3.18
CA GLY A 109 14.83 9.48 4.64
C GLY A 109 13.54 8.98 5.30
N PRO A 110 13.53 8.76 6.63
CA PRO A 110 12.32 8.39 7.36
C PRO A 110 11.27 9.50 7.37
N SER A 111 11.64 10.71 6.95
CA SER A 111 10.72 11.80 6.68
C SER A 111 10.86 12.23 5.22
N PHE A 112 9.72 12.40 4.55
CA PHE A 112 9.66 12.85 3.16
C PHE A 112 8.40 13.67 2.91
N ARG A 113 8.39 14.37 1.77
CA ARG A 113 7.23 15.13 1.30
C ARG A 113 6.62 14.50 0.07
N MET A 114 5.31 14.65 -0.07
CA MET A 114 4.59 14.34 -1.30
C MET A 114 3.78 15.55 -1.75
N SER A 115 3.79 15.76 -3.07
CA SER A 115 3.04 16.81 -3.75
C SER A 115 1.85 16.19 -4.48
N ILE A 116 0.63 16.61 -4.17
CA ILE A 116 -0.62 16.01 -4.64
C ILE A 116 -1.50 17.10 -5.26
N LYS A 117 -1.96 16.90 -6.51
CA LYS A 117 -2.83 17.87 -7.19
C LYS A 117 -4.20 18.01 -6.54
N ASP A 118 -4.81 16.88 -6.20
CA ASP A 118 -6.18 16.84 -5.70
C ASP A 118 -6.24 16.99 -4.17
N THR A 119 -6.93 18.03 -3.70
CA THR A 119 -7.04 18.33 -2.26
C THR A 119 -7.85 17.26 -1.52
N GLU A 120 -8.92 16.74 -2.12
CA GLU A 120 -9.75 15.72 -1.48
C GLU A 120 -8.93 14.44 -1.25
N GLN A 121 -8.16 14.02 -2.25
CA GLN A 121 -7.25 12.89 -2.18
C GLN A 121 -6.15 13.12 -1.12
N ALA A 122 -5.56 14.32 -1.06
CA ALA A 122 -4.58 14.67 -0.04
C ALA A 122 -5.17 14.53 1.38
N MET A 123 -6.37 15.07 1.61
CA MET A 123 -7.06 14.97 2.89
C MET A 123 -7.46 13.54 3.24
N ASN A 124 -7.88 12.75 2.25
CA ASN A 124 -8.22 11.33 2.44
C ASN A 124 -7.00 10.50 2.86
N ILE A 125 -5.82 10.78 2.31
CA ILE A 125 -4.56 10.14 2.71
C ILE A 125 -4.20 10.52 4.15
N VAL A 126 -4.29 11.81 4.48
CA VAL A 126 -4.04 12.29 5.86
C VAL A 126 -4.95 11.57 6.84
N ASN A 127 -6.25 11.54 6.58
CA ASN A 127 -7.21 10.88 7.46
C ASN A 127 -6.95 9.37 7.62
N ALA A 128 -6.47 8.69 6.58
CA ALA A 128 -6.20 7.26 6.62
C ALA A 128 -4.88 6.89 7.30
N LEU A 129 -3.88 7.78 7.26
CA LEU A 129 -2.55 7.51 7.81
C LEU A 129 -2.30 8.19 9.16
N LYS A 130 -3.20 9.08 9.59
CA LYS A 130 -3.10 9.76 10.88
C LYS A 130 -3.20 8.76 12.02
N ASN A 131 -2.18 8.74 12.87
CA ASN A 131 -2.09 7.90 14.06
C ASN A 131 -2.52 8.66 15.32
#